data_AF-A0A1F9ZKS6-F1
#
_entry.id   AF-A0A1F9ZKS6-F1
#
_cell.length_a   1.000
_cell.length_b   1.000
_cell.length_c   1.000
_cell.angle_alpha   90.00
_cell.angle_beta   90.00
_cell.angle_gamma   90.00
#
_symmetry.space_group_name_H-M   'P 1'
#
loop_
_entity.id
_entity.type
_entity.pdbx_description
1 polymer ?
#
loop_
_entity_poly.entity_id
_entity_poly.type
_entity_poly.pdbx_seq_one_letter_code
_entity_poly.pdbx_strand_id
1 'polypeptide(L)'
;MGASGASTQLIFFISAIIVSSVVVATASRSVFDLSNGIDDRSEIVKDQLSTEIEIINDPTAVPNDPVLIYVKNVGRSSLNQNLTTVMLDGVAVSGATMTLTGSQTSYWEPTSVLTVSINQDLASGDHTVTVTTENGASDQFDFRI
;
A
#
# COMPACT_ATOMS: atom_id res chain seq x y z
N MET A 1 22.60 -6.47 -68.75
CA MET A 1 22.02 -7.23 -67.61
C MET A 1 22.45 -6.65 -66.26
N GLY A 2 22.32 -5.33 -66.04
CA GLY A 2 22.83 -4.66 -64.82
C GLY A 2 21.77 -3.96 -63.96
N ALA A 3 20.62 -3.62 -64.53
CA ALA A 3 19.57 -2.85 -63.83
C ALA A 3 18.66 -3.71 -62.93
N SER A 4 18.49 -5.01 -63.21
CA SER A 4 17.60 -5.87 -62.43
C SER A 4 18.15 -6.21 -61.04
N GLY A 5 19.45 -6.50 -60.92
CA GLY A 5 20.08 -6.83 -59.64
C GLY A 5 20.12 -5.66 -58.65
N ALA A 6 20.41 -4.45 -59.14
CA ALA A 6 20.41 -3.24 -58.34
C ALA A 6 19.00 -2.90 -57.81
N SER A 7 17.96 -3.05 -58.63
CA SER A 7 16.57 -2.84 -58.21
C SER A 7 16.13 -3.84 -57.14
N THR A 8 16.49 -5.12 -57.27
CA THR A 8 16.17 -6.14 -56.24
C THR A 8 16.86 -5.86 -54.92
N GLN A 9 18.15 -5.47 -54.95
CA GLN A 9 18.90 -5.11 -53.74
C GLN A 9 18.29 -3.90 -53.03
N LEU A 10 17.86 -2.87 -53.77
CA LEU A 10 17.19 -1.71 -53.21
C LEU A 10 15.86 -2.07 -52.53
N ILE A 11 15.06 -2.95 -53.14
CA ILE A 11 13.79 -3.42 -52.55
C ILE A 11 14.07 -4.13 -51.22
N PHE A 12 15.02 -5.07 -51.18
CA PHE A 12 15.36 -5.77 -49.93
C PHE A 12 15.94 -4.84 -48.86
N PHE A 13 16.74 -3.85 -49.26
CA PHE A 13 17.29 -2.86 -48.33
C PHE A 13 16.18 -2.04 -47.67
N ILE A 14 15.21 -1.55 -48.45
CA ILE A 14 14.07 -0.80 -47.92
C ILE A 14 13.20 -1.70 -47.02
N SER A 15 12.91 -2.93 -47.44
CA SER A 15 12.18 -3.89 -46.62
C SER A 15 12.88 -4.16 -45.28
N ALA A 16 14.20 -4.32 -45.27
CA ALA A 16 14.98 -4.53 -44.05
C ALA A 16 14.89 -3.32 -43.11
N ILE A 17 14.93 -2.09 -43.62
CA ILE A 17 14.76 -0.87 -42.82
C ILE A 17 13.35 -0.81 -42.20
N ILE A 18 12.32 -1.13 -42.97
CA ILE A 18 10.93 -1.13 -42.46
C ILE A 18 10.79 -2.14 -41.32
N VAL A 19 11.25 -3.38 -41.54
CA VAL A 19 11.20 -4.43 -40.51
C VAL A 19 12.02 -4.03 -39.28
N SER A 20 13.23 -3.50 -39.47
CA SER A 20 14.07 -3.04 -38.36
C SER A 20 13.41 -1.92 -37.56
N SER A 21 12.75 -0.99 -38.24
CA SER A 21 12.04 0.12 -37.59
C SER A 21 10.89 -0.38 -36.70
N VAL A 22 10.16 -1.41 -37.15
CA VAL A 22 9.10 -2.04 -36.35
C VAL A 22 9.69 -2.72 -35.11
N VAL A 23 10.79 -3.47 -35.27
CA VAL A 23 11.47 -4.14 -34.13
C VAL A 23 11.98 -3.13 -33.11
N VAL A 24 12.59 -2.04 -33.56
CA VAL A 24 13.06 -0.96 -32.68
C VAL A 24 11.88 -0.30 -31.97
N ALA A 25 10.77 -0.04 -32.68
CA ALA A 25 9.59 0.55 -32.10
C ALA A 25 8.98 -0.32 -30.99
N THR A 26 8.88 -1.64 -31.20
CA THR A 26 8.36 -2.55 -30.18
C THR A 26 9.31 -2.69 -29.00
N ALA A 27 10.62 -2.82 -29.25
CA ALA A 27 11.62 -2.90 -28.19
C ALA A 27 11.64 -1.62 -27.34
N SER A 28 11.54 -0.45 -27.98
CA SER A 28 11.49 0.84 -27.30
C SER A 28 10.26 0.94 -26.40
N ARG A 29 9.08 0.52 -26.88
CA ARG A 29 7.86 0.49 -26.05
C ARG A 29 8.02 -0.40 -24.83
N SER A 30 8.56 -1.61 -25.00
CA SER A 30 8.80 -2.51 -23.87
C SER A 30 9.75 -1.92 -22.83
N VAL A 31 10.78 -1.19 -23.27
CA VAL A 31 11.68 -0.48 -22.36
C VAL A 31 10.96 0.66 -21.63
N PHE A 32 10.12 1.44 -22.31
CA PHE A 32 9.34 2.49 -21.66
C PHE A 32 8.33 1.93 -20.65
N ASP A 33 7.60 0.88 -21.02
CA ASP A 33 6.64 0.23 -20.14
C ASP A 33 7.34 -0.35 -18.90
N LEU A 34 8.53 -0.94 -19.08
CA LEU A 34 9.35 -1.43 -17.98
C LEU A 34 9.84 -0.30 -17.08
N SER A 35 10.36 0.80 -17.65
CA SER A 35 10.83 1.95 -16.88
C SER A 35 9.70 2.56 -16.06
N ASN A 36 8.52 2.76 -16.65
CA ASN A 36 7.36 3.27 -15.93
C ASN A 36 6.94 2.32 -14.80
N GLY A 37 6.92 1.01 -15.06
CA GLY A 37 6.60 0.02 -14.03
C GLY A 37 7.62 -0.01 -12.88
N ILE A 38 8.89 0.28 -13.16
CA ILE A 38 9.94 0.44 -12.12
C ILE A 38 9.68 1.71 -11.30
N ASP A 39 9.35 2.82 -11.94
CA ASP A 39 9.07 4.09 -11.26
C ASP A 39 7.84 3.95 -10.34
N ASP A 40 6.73 3.38 -10.83
CA ASP A 40 5.52 3.10 -10.04
C ASP A 40 5.84 2.18 -8.85
N ARG A 41 6.64 1.13 -9.06
CA ARG A 41 7.02 0.21 -7.99
C ARG A 41 7.92 0.89 -6.96
N SER A 42 8.80 1.77 -7.40
CA SER A 42 9.69 2.55 -6.53
C SER A 42 8.88 3.48 -5.62
N GLU A 43 7.84 4.11 -6.15
CA GLU A 43 6.92 4.96 -5.37
C GLU A 43 6.17 4.15 -4.30
N ILE A 44 5.57 3.00 -4.66
CA ILE A 44 4.89 2.12 -3.70
C ILE A 44 5.84 1.66 -2.60
N VAL A 45 7.06 1.23 -2.94
CA VAL A 45 8.05 0.78 -1.94
C VAL A 45 8.49 1.94 -1.05
N LYS A 46 8.67 3.14 -1.60
CA LYS A 46 9.00 4.33 -0.82
C LYS A 46 7.89 4.66 0.17
N ASP A 47 6.62 4.57 -0.24
CA ASP A 47 5.49 4.81 0.65
C ASP A 47 5.44 3.75 1.76
N GLN A 48 5.62 2.47 1.42
CA GLN A 48 5.72 1.39 2.41
C GLN A 48 6.84 1.61 3.43
N LEU A 49 8.02 2.02 2.99
CA LEU A 49 9.14 2.33 3.88
C LEU A 49 8.93 3.60 4.70
N SER A 50 8.07 4.50 4.24
CA SER A 50 7.75 5.75 4.93
C SER A 50 6.56 5.60 5.87
N THR A 51 5.80 4.50 5.77
CA THR A 51 4.67 4.20 6.64
C THR A 51 5.10 3.30 7.79
N GLU A 52 4.84 3.74 9.01
CA GLU A 52 5.03 2.94 10.21
C GLU A 52 3.97 3.34 11.24
N ILE A 53 3.38 2.35 11.89
CA ILE A 53 2.32 2.54 12.88
C ILE A 53 2.65 1.73 14.13
N GLU A 54 2.23 2.24 15.29
CA GLU A 54 2.48 1.59 16.58
C GLU A 54 1.23 1.69 17.46
N ILE A 55 0.84 0.58 18.06
CA ILE A 55 -0.26 0.51 19.03
C ILE A 55 0.31 0.87 20.40
N ILE A 56 -0.24 1.93 21.00
CA ILE A 56 0.31 2.54 22.22
C ILE A 56 -0.52 2.22 23.48
N ASN A 57 -1.34 1.18 23.42
CA ASN A 57 -2.14 0.72 24.55
C ASN A 57 -1.27 0.10 25.65
N ASP A 58 -1.76 0.18 26.90
CA ASP A 58 -1.22 -0.62 28.00
C ASP A 58 -1.87 -2.02 27.99
N PRO A 59 -1.10 -3.13 27.94
CA PRO A 59 -1.65 -4.49 27.87
C PRO A 59 -2.54 -4.88 29.04
N THR A 60 -2.37 -4.20 30.18
CA THR A 60 -3.07 -4.49 31.44
C THR A 60 -4.28 -3.59 31.69
N ALA A 61 -4.45 -2.55 30.86
CA ALA A 61 -5.46 -1.52 31.07
C ALA A 61 -6.19 -1.16 29.77
N VAL A 62 -6.57 -2.18 28.99
CA VAL A 62 -7.43 -2.00 27.81
C VAL A 62 -8.90 -1.92 28.26
N PRO A 63 -9.64 -0.84 27.93
CA PRO A 63 -11.08 -0.77 28.17
C PRO A 63 -11.80 -1.89 27.41
N ASN A 64 -12.85 -2.50 27.99
CA ASN A 64 -13.61 -3.61 27.36
C ASN A 64 -15.04 -3.24 26.91
N ASP A 65 -15.55 -2.07 27.28
CA ASP A 65 -16.92 -1.64 26.94
C ASP A 65 -16.95 -0.11 26.70
N PRO A 66 -16.68 0.35 25.46
CA PRO A 66 -16.22 -0.41 24.30
C PRO A 66 -14.71 -0.72 24.36
N VAL A 67 -14.23 -1.64 23.53
CA VAL A 67 -12.80 -1.93 23.38
C VAL A 67 -12.12 -0.76 22.65
N LEU A 68 -11.19 -0.09 23.35
CA LEU A 68 -10.50 1.10 22.83
C LEU A 68 -9.03 0.81 22.55
N ILE A 69 -8.66 0.93 21.27
CA ILE A 69 -7.28 0.77 20.79
C ILE A 69 -6.79 2.12 20.24
N TYR A 70 -5.60 2.53 20.68
CA TYR A 70 -4.91 3.75 20.30
C TYR A 70 -3.73 3.39 19.41
N VAL A 71 -3.76 3.88 18.17
CA VAL A 71 -2.73 3.62 17.17
C VAL A 71 -2.09 4.94 16.80
N LYS A 72 -0.77 5.04 16.92
CA LYS A 72 -0.01 6.23 16.57
C LYS A 72 0.70 6.06 15.24
N ASN A 73 0.61 7.07 14.38
CA ASN A 73 1.40 7.12 13.16
C ASN A 73 2.82 7.60 13.55
N VAL A 74 3.77 6.68 13.55
CA VAL A 74 5.19 6.97 13.84
C VAL A 74 6.01 7.16 12.56
N GLY A 75 5.41 6.84 11.41
CA GLY A 75 5.96 7.07 10.09
C GLY A 75 5.87 8.52 9.62
N ARG A 76 6.11 8.70 8.33
CA ARG A 76 6.20 10.01 7.64
C ARG A 76 5.13 10.20 6.58
N SER A 77 4.39 9.15 6.24
CA SER A 77 3.25 9.21 5.30
C SER A 77 1.97 9.61 6.03
N SER A 78 1.14 10.44 5.38
CA SER A 78 -0.26 10.62 5.79
C SER A 78 -1.07 9.41 5.33
N LEU A 79 -1.96 8.91 6.17
CA LEU A 79 -2.75 7.70 5.93
C LEU A 79 -4.25 8.02 5.94
N ASN A 80 -5.06 7.22 5.25
CA ASN A 80 -6.52 7.35 5.32
C ASN A 80 -7.11 6.41 6.36
N GLN A 81 -7.74 6.96 7.40
CA GLN A 81 -8.36 6.15 8.45
C GLN A 81 -9.41 5.17 7.90
N ASN A 82 -10.12 5.52 6.81
CA ASN A 82 -11.19 4.69 6.26
C ASN A 82 -10.67 3.48 5.48
N LEU A 83 -9.37 3.47 5.14
CA LEU A 83 -8.70 2.37 4.45
C LEU A 83 -7.85 1.52 5.40
N THR A 84 -7.97 1.77 6.71
CA THR A 84 -7.37 0.94 7.76
C THR A 84 -8.28 -0.24 8.07
N THR A 85 -7.69 -1.43 8.14
CA THR A 85 -8.37 -2.66 8.55
C THR A 85 -7.96 -3.03 9.98
N VAL A 86 -8.95 -3.40 10.79
CA VAL A 86 -8.73 -3.86 12.18
C VAL A 86 -9.20 -5.30 12.29
N MET A 87 -8.34 -6.14 12.84
CA MET A 87 -8.61 -7.54 13.13
C MET A 87 -8.51 -7.77 14.63
N LEU A 88 -9.43 -8.55 15.17
CA LEU A 88 -9.47 -8.96 16.57
C LEU A 88 -9.50 -10.49 16.60
N ASP A 89 -8.54 -11.11 17.27
CA ASP A 89 -8.33 -12.56 17.34
C ASP A 89 -8.32 -13.23 15.94
N GLY A 90 -7.75 -12.54 14.95
CA GLY A 90 -7.68 -13.01 13.57
C GLY A 90 -8.96 -12.79 12.74
N VAL A 91 -10.00 -12.15 13.29
CA VAL A 91 -11.27 -11.87 12.60
C VAL A 91 -11.38 -10.38 12.29
N ALA A 92 -11.71 -10.03 11.04
CA ALA A 92 -11.91 -8.64 10.64
C ALA A 92 -13.15 -8.03 11.33
N VAL A 93 -12.99 -6.85 11.92
CA VAL A 93 -14.06 -6.13 12.63
C VAL A 93 -14.79 -5.21 11.67
N SER A 94 -16.06 -5.49 11.37
CA SER A 94 -16.85 -4.77 10.36
C SER A 94 -17.63 -3.54 10.87
N GLY A 95 -17.35 -3.07 12.09
CA GLY A 95 -18.12 -1.99 12.74
C GLY A 95 -17.33 -1.15 13.72
N ALA A 96 -16.00 -1.15 13.61
CA ALA A 96 -15.16 -0.30 14.45
C ALA A 96 -15.37 1.18 14.09
N THR A 97 -15.54 2.02 15.10
CA THR A 97 -15.57 3.48 14.92
C THR A 97 -14.16 4.02 15.06
N MET A 98 -13.67 4.69 14.02
CA MET A 98 -12.34 5.28 14.01
C MET A 98 -12.43 6.80 14.15
N THR A 99 -11.70 7.36 15.11
CA THR A 99 -11.67 8.80 15.38
C THR A 99 -10.22 9.29 15.52
N LEU A 100 -9.88 10.37 14.83
CA LEU A 100 -8.57 10.99 14.94
C LEU A 100 -8.53 11.99 16.07
N THR A 101 -7.53 11.85 16.95
CA THR A 101 -7.36 12.76 18.08
C THR A 101 -6.94 14.14 17.58
N GLY A 102 -7.79 15.14 17.80
CA GLY A 102 -7.46 16.54 17.48
C GLY A 102 -7.58 16.92 16.00
N SER A 103 -8.16 16.07 15.15
CA SER A 103 -8.43 16.36 13.74
C SER A 103 -9.88 16.05 13.36
N GLN A 104 -10.45 16.88 12.49
CA GLN A 104 -11.77 16.66 11.88
C GLN A 104 -11.66 16.06 10.46
N THR A 105 -10.44 15.82 9.96
CA THR A 105 -10.20 15.19 8.67
C THR A 105 -10.19 13.67 8.80
N SER A 106 -10.32 12.95 7.69
CA SER A 106 -10.10 11.50 7.62
C SER A 106 -8.62 11.11 7.41
N TYR A 107 -7.74 12.12 7.33
CA TYR A 107 -6.31 11.93 7.07
C TYR A 107 -5.55 11.88 8.39
N TRP A 108 -4.96 10.73 8.62
CA TRP A 108 -4.14 10.36 9.76
C TRP A 108 -2.69 10.79 9.50
N GLU A 109 -2.41 12.04 9.84
CA GLU A 109 -1.10 12.67 9.68
C GLU A 109 -0.02 12.02 10.57
N PRO A 110 1.26 12.13 10.20
CA PRO A 110 2.37 11.74 11.05
C PRO A 110 2.22 12.31 12.47
N THR A 111 2.60 11.52 13.48
CA THR A 111 2.51 11.81 14.93
C THR A 111 1.11 11.85 15.54
N SER A 112 0.05 11.83 14.73
CA SER A 112 -1.32 11.83 15.26
C SER A 112 -1.77 10.43 15.69
N VAL A 113 -2.77 10.37 16.56
CA VAL A 113 -3.27 9.13 17.17
C VAL A 113 -4.69 8.84 16.69
N LEU A 114 -4.85 7.68 16.08
CA LEU A 114 -6.13 7.09 15.72
C LEU A 114 -6.68 6.31 16.90
N THR A 115 -7.90 6.63 17.31
CA THR A 115 -8.66 5.88 18.31
C THR A 115 -9.64 4.97 17.59
N VAL A 116 -9.48 3.66 17.79
CA VAL A 116 -10.35 2.61 17.27
C VAL A 116 -11.24 2.12 18.40
N SER A 117 -12.55 2.32 18.25
CA SER A 117 -13.57 1.86 19.19
C SER A 117 -14.31 0.68 18.60
N ILE A 118 -14.14 -0.49 19.21
CA ILE A 118 -14.82 -1.72 18.81
C ILE A 118 -15.98 -1.95 19.78
N ASN A 119 -17.20 -1.85 19.27
CA ASN A 119 -18.43 -2.05 20.05
C ASN A 119 -18.75 -3.55 20.20
N GLN A 120 -17.84 -4.29 20.84
CA GLN A 120 -17.99 -5.70 21.16
C GLN A 120 -17.40 -5.97 22.54
N ASP A 121 -18.14 -6.68 23.39
CA ASP A 121 -17.61 -7.17 24.67
C ASP A 121 -16.69 -8.36 24.41
N LEU A 122 -15.43 -8.28 24.86
CA LEU A 122 -14.54 -9.42 24.88
C LEU A 122 -14.71 -10.21 26.19
N ALA A 123 -14.58 -11.53 26.09
CA ALA A 123 -14.53 -12.39 27.27
C ALA A 123 -13.24 -12.12 28.05
N SER A 124 -13.18 -12.50 29.33
CA SER A 124 -11.88 -12.46 30.02
C SER A 124 -10.94 -13.50 29.41
N GLY A 125 -9.70 -13.09 29.18
CA GLY A 125 -8.74 -13.89 28.45
C GLY A 125 -7.69 -13.05 27.74
N ASP A 126 -6.79 -13.75 27.04
CA ASP A 126 -5.78 -13.14 26.20
C ASP A 126 -6.39 -12.90 24.80
N HIS A 127 -6.22 -11.69 24.28
CA HIS A 127 -6.74 -11.23 23.01
C HIS A 127 -5.63 -10.57 22.20
N THR A 128 -5.75 -10.65 20.88
CA THR A 128 -4.81 -10.06 19.94
C THR A 128 -5.56 -9.11 19.01
N VAL A 129 -5.11 -7.86 18.93
CA VAL A 129 -5.55 -6.92 17.90
C VAL A 129 -4.45 -6.71 16.87
N THR A 130 -4.83 -6.68 15.61
CA THR A 130 -3.93 -6.32 14.50
C THR A 130 -4.55 -5.18 13.72
N VAL A 131 -3.79 -4.12 13.51
CA VAL A 131 -4.20 -2.96 12.72
C VAL A 131 -3.33 -2.92 11.48
N THR A 132 -3.93 -2.85 10.31
CA THR A 132 -3.24 -2.81 9.02
C THR A 132 -3.69 -1.60 8.22
N THR A 133 -2.73 -0.85 7.70
CA THR A 133 -2.94 0.36 6.89
C THR A 133 -3.09 0.05 5.40
N GLU A 134 -3.50 1.04 4.62
CA GLU A 134 -3.63 0.95 3.16
C GLU A 134 -2.31 0.61 2.43
N ASN A 135 -1.17 1.03 2.99
CA ASN A 135 0.15 0.75 2.44
C ASN A 135 0.69 -0.64 2.86
N GLY A 136 -0.04 -1.36 3.73
CA GLY A 136 0.35 -2.68 4.22
C GLY A 136 1.24 -2.67 5.47
N ALA A 137 1.53 -1.49 6.04
CA ALA A 137 2.13 -1.43 7.37
C ALA A 137 1.12 -1.92 8.40
N SER A 138 1.54 -2.82 9.27
CA SER A 138 0.70 -3.43 10.28
C SER A 138 1.40 -3.48 11.63
N ASP A 139 0.64 -3.34 12.69
CA ASP A 139 1.11 -3.60 14.05
C ASP A 139 0.15 -4.56 14.77
N GLN A 140 0.72 -5.37 15.65
CA GLN A 140 0.01 -6.38 16.42
C GLN A 140 0.24 -6.13 17.90
N PHE A 141 -0.84 -6.18 18.67
CA PHE A 141 -0.82 -5.96 20.10
C PHE A 141 -1.60 -7.04 20.83
N ASP A 142 -0.94 -7.69 21.77
CA ASP A 142 -1.52 -8.69 22.65
C ASP A 142 -1.87 -8.05 23.99
N PHE A 143 -3.09 -8.27 24.45
CA PHE A 143 -3.61 -7.71 25.70
C PHE A 143 -4.50 -8.72 26.42
N ARG A 144 -4.79 -8.42 27.68
CA ARG A 144 -5.64 -9.29 28.51
C ARG A 144 -6.80 -8.51 29.10
N ILE A 145 -7.98 -9.12 29.05
CA ILE A 145 -9.25 -8.63 29.62
C ILE A 145 -9.56 -9.37 30.92
#